data_AF-A0A3C0KVR8-F1
#
_entry.id   AF-A0A3C0KVR8-F1
#
_cell.length_a   1.000
_cell.length_b   1.000
_cell.length_c   1.000
_cell.angle_alpha   90.00
_cell.angle_beta   90.00
_cell.angle_gamma   90.00
#
_symmetry.space_group_name_H-M   'P 1'
#
loop_
_entity.id
_entity.type
_entity.pdbx_description
1 polymer ?
#
loop_
_entity_poly.entity_id
_entity_poly.type
_entity_poly.pdbx_seq_one_letter_code
_entity_poly.pdbx_strand_id
1 'polypeptide(L)'
;MLKTFLKRTISKNKSLILRESKGMQDFMKLLMKQRNTGNNWTTEDIGMIKSHLIHLSLYVPVLIVFLLPFGSLLLPVLAEIIDRREENRKKEANGLSNPDIVIASL
;
A
#
# COMPACT_ATOMS: atom_id res chain seq x y z
N MET A 1 10.02 -18.50 -13.48
CA MET A 1 9.19 -19.48 -12.73
C MET A 1 8.36 -18.83 -11.61
N LEU A 2 8.95 -18.00 -10.75
CA LEU A 2 8.25 -17.37 -9.61
C LEU A 2 7.03 -16.52 -10.00
N LYS A 3 7.14 -15.67 -11.04
CA LYS A 3 6.03 -14.84 -11.55
C LYS A 3 4.81 -15.67 -11.97
N THR A 4 5.03 -16.80 -12.63
CA THR A 4 3.97 -17.72 -13.08
C THR A 4 3.29 -18.40 -11.89
N PHE A 5 4.08 -18.78 -10.88
CA PHE A 5 3.57 -19.34 -9.63
C PHE A 5 2.71 -18.34 -8.85
N LEU A 6 3.20 -17.11 -8.64
CA LEU A 6 2.43 -16.03 -8.00
C LEU A 6 1.14 -15.73 -8.76
N LYS A 7 1.21 -15.58 -10.10
CA LYS A 7 0.03 -15.34 -10.93
C LYS A 7 -1.02 -16.43 -10.75
N ARG A 8 -0.59 -17.70 -10.67
CA ARG A 8 -1.47 -18.84 -10.44
C ARG A 8 -2.09 -18.81 -9.06
N THR A 9 -1.31 -18.56 -8.02
CA THR A 9 -1.81 -18.49 -6.63
C THR A 9 -2.77 -17.33 -6.43
N ILE A 10 -2.47 -16.15 -6.96
CA ILE A 10 -3.36 -14.97 -6.91
C ILE A 10 -4.65 -15.24 -7.68
N SER A 11 -4.57 -15.82 -8.88
CA SER A 11 -5.77 -16.09 -9.70
C SER A 11 -6.70 -17.10 -9.01
N LYS A 12 -6.14 -18.12 -8.36
CA LYS A 12 -6.92 -19.13 -7.61
C LYS A 12 -7.61 -18.55 -6.38
N ASN A 13 -7.01 -17.57 -5.71
CA ASN A 13 -7.52 -16.98 -4.47
C ASN A 13 -8.17 -15.60 -4.68
N LYS A 14 -8.47 -15.23 -5.92
CA LYS A 14 -8.93 -13.89 -6.29
C LYS A 14 -10.18 -13.43 -5.53
N SER A 15 -11.15 -14.31 -5.34
CA SER A 15 -12.39 -14.00 -4.60
C SER A 15 -12.12 -13.76 -3.11
N LEU A 16 -11.24 -14.55 -2.50
CA LEU A 16 -10.84 -14.41 -1.11
C LEU A 16 -10.07 -13.09 -0.91
N ILE A 17 -9.10 -12.80 -1.78
CA ILE A 17 -8.34 -11.54 -1.76
C ILE A 17 -9.26 -10.33 -1.92
N LEU A 18 -10.24 -10.38 -2.83
CA LEU A 18 -11.21 -9.30 -3.03
C LEU A 18 -12.11 -9.11 -1.80
N ARG A 19 -12.55 -10.20 -1.16
CA ARG A 19 -13.34 -10.13 0.07
C ARG A 19 -12.56 -9.47 1.20
N GLU A 20 -11.31 -9.87 1.39
CA GLU A 20 -10.43 -9.28 2.41
C GLU A 20 -10.04 -7.82 2.09
N SER A 21 -9.98 -7.46 0.81
CA SER A 21 -9.69 -6.09 0.40
C SER A 21 -10.73 -5.08 0.91
N LYS A 22 -11.97 -5.53 1.16
CA LYS A 22 -13.02 -4.67 1.72
C LYS A 22 -12.71 -4.29 3.17
N GLY A 23 -12.23 -5.24 3.99
CA GLY A 23 -11.75 -4.95 5.34
C GLY A 23 -10.53 -4.01 5.36
N MET A 24 -9.72 -4.05 4.30
CA MET A 24 -8.61 -3.11 4.11
C MET A 24 -9.07 -1.67 3.85
N GLN A 25 -10.25 -1.46 3.23
CA GLN A 25 -10.76 -0.10 2.96
C GLN A 25 -11.08 0.65 4.25
N ASP A 26 -11.70 -0.03 5.22
CA ASP A 26 -12.02 0.55 6.53
C ASP A 26 -10.75 0.87 7.32
N PHE A 27 -9.76 -0.05 7.29
CA PHE A 27 -8.44 0.20 7.86
C PHE A 27 -7.76 1.43 7.25
N MET A 28 -7.76 1.55 5.93
CA MET A 28 -7.19 2.69 5.23
C MET A 28 -7.90 4.00 5.58
N LYS A 29 -9.23 3.98 5.70
CA LYS A 29 -10.01 5.14 6.13
C LYS A 29 -9.60 5.59 7.55
N LEU A 30 -9.35 4.64 8.45
CA LEU A 30 -8.93 4.91 9.81
C LEU A 30 -7.51 5.48 9.88
N LEU A 31 -6.58 4.93 9.09
CA LEU A 31 -5.22 5.45 8.95
C LEU A 31 -5.20 6.86 8.37
N MET A 32 -6.04 7.13 7.38
CA MET A 32 -6.11 8.44 6.71
C MET A 32 -6.91 9.48 7.52
N LYS A 33 -7.61 9.09 8.60
CA LYS A 33 -8.43 9.99 9.42
C LYS A 33 -7.66 11.23 9.85
N GLN A 34 -6.48 11.05 10.45
CA GLN A 34 -5.66 12.15 10.95
C GLN A 34 -5.25 13.11 9.83
N ARG A 35 -4.88 12.59 8.65
CA ARG A 35 -4.51 13.39 7.48
C ARG A 35 -5.70 14.12 6.86
N ASN A 36 -6.85 13.46 6.74
CA ASN A 36 -8.01 13.97 6.00
C ASN A 36 -8.91 14.90 6.84
N THR A 37 -8.96 14.69 8.17
CA THR A 37 -9.85 15.45 9.07
C THR A 37 -9.12 16.30 10.10
N GLY A 38 -7.81 16.13 10.29
CA GLY A 38 -7.04 16.85 11.32
C GLY A 38 -7.31 16.38 12.75
N ASN A 39 -8.24 15.45 12.95
CA ASN A 39 -8.56 14.89 14.26
C ASN A 39 -7.57 13.79 14.66
N ASN A 40 -7.20 13.77 15.95
CA ASN A 40 -6.38 12.70 16.51
C ASN A 40 -7.13 11.37 16.56
N TRP A 41 -6.38 10.27 16.61
CA TRP A 41 -6.95 8.96 16.89
C TRP A 41 -7.49 8.88 18.31
N THR A 42 -8.70 8.35 18.46
CA THR A 42 -9.25 7.98 19.76
C THR A 42 -8.69 6.63 20.21
N THR A 43 -8.92 6.27 21.47
CA THR A 43 -8.50 4.97 22.01
C THR A 43 -9.18 3.80 21.26
N GLU A 44 -10.42 3.99 20.82
CA GLU A 44 -11.17 3.04 20.00
C GLU A 44 -10.54 2.90 18.61
N ASP A 45 -10.16 4.02 17.98
CA ASP A 45 -9.48 3.99 16.68
C ASP A 45 -8.17 3.18 16.77
N ILE A 46 -7.36 3.43 17.80
CA ILE A 46 -6.11 2.71 18.02
C ILE A 46 -6.36 1.21 18.22
N GLY A 47 -7.43 0.84 18.93
CA GLY A 47 -7.86 -0.54 19.09
C GLY A 47 -8.17 -1.20 17.74
N MET A 48 -8.91 -0.51 16.87
CA MET A 48 -9.24 -1.01 15.53
C MET A 48 -7.99 -1.12 14.65
N ILE A 49 -7.10 -0.12 14.65
CA ILE A 49 -5.81 -0.16 13.92
C ILE A 49 -5.00 -1.40 14.30
N LYS A 50 -4.84 -1.64 15.61
CA LYS A 50 -4.09 -2.79 16.12
C LYS A 50 -4.71 -4.10 15.67
N SER A 51 -6.03 -4.23 15.76
CA SER A 51 -6.74 -5.43 15.31
C SER A 51 -6.51 -5.70 13.82
N HIS A 52 -6.64 -4.68 12.97
CA HIS A 52 -6.39 -4.80 11.53
C HIS A 52 -4.93 -5.15 11.22
N LEU A 53 -3.95 -4.58 11.94
CA LEU A 53 -2.53 -4.89 11.77
C LEU A 53 -2.19 -6.33 12.17
N ILE A 54 -2.75 -6.81 13.27
CA ILE A 54 -2.57 -8.21 13.72
C ILE A 54 -3.20 -9.16 12.70
N HIS A 55 -4.42 -8.86 12.24
CA HIS A 55 -5.07 -9.67 11.22
C HIS A 55 -4.23 -9.70 9.94
N LEU A 56 -3.70 -8.55 9.49
CA LEU A 56 -2.89 -8.45 8.28
C LEU A 56 -1.54 -9.17 8.41
N SER A 57 -0.88 -9.11 9.56
CA SER A 57 0.44 -9.73 9.76
C SER A 57 0.40 -11.25 9.59
N LEU A 58 -0.73 -11.89 9.91
CA LEU A 58 -0.96 -13.31 9.68
C LEU A 58 -0.95 -13.70 8.19
N TYR A 59 -1.26 -12.76 7.29
CA TYR A 59 -1.30 -12.99 5.84
C TYR A 59 -0.05 -12.51 5.09
N VAL A 60 0.84 -11.78 5.76
CA VAL A 60 2.06 -11.23 5.15
C VAL A 60 3.30 -11.90 5.75
N PRO A 61 3.52 -13.22 5.49
CA PRO A 61 4.71 -13.92 5.95
C PRO A 61 6.00 -13.34 5.36
N VAL A 62 5.92 -12.54 4.30
CA VAL A 62 7.09 -11.90 3.68
C VAL A 62 7.81 -10.94 4.63
N LEU A 63 7.14 -10.42 5.66
CA LEU A 63 7.77 -9.54 6.65
C LEU A 63 8.86 -10.26 7.45
N ILE A 64 8.79 -11.59 7.56
CA ILE A 64 9.81 -12.39 8.25
C ILE A 64 11.19 -12.28 7.60
N VAL A 65 11.23 -11.97 6.29
CA VAL A 65 12.49 -11.80 5.56
C VAL A 65 13.31 -10.64 6.13
N PHE A 66 12.66 -9.61 6.68
CA PHE A 66 13.34 -8.48 7.34
C PHE A 66 13.90 -8.81 8.72
N LEU A 67 13.45 -9.91 9.34
CA LEU A 67 13.95 -10.37 10.63
C LEU A 67 15.16 -11.31 10.49
N LEU A 68 15.43 -11.81 9.28
CA LEU A 68 16.61 -12.63 9.01
C LEU A 68 17.89 -11.78 9.09
N PRO A 69 19.04 -12.38 9.45
CA PRO A 69 20.32 -11.72 9.25
C PRO A 69 20.43 -11.34 7.76
N PHE A 70 20.86 -10.11 7.48
CA PHE A 70 20.89 -9.49 6.15
C PHE A 70 19.53 -9.12 5.52
N GLY A 71 18.41 -9.30 6.21
CA GLY A 71 17.08 -8.88 5.73
C GLY A 71 17.00 -7.38 5.42
N SER A 72 17.76 -6.56 6.15
CA SER A 72 17.87 -5.11 5.93
C SER A 72 18.50 -4.75 4.59
N LEU A 73 19.24 -5.64 3.93
CA LEU A 73 19.79 -5.39 2.59
C LEU A 73 18.69 -5.27 1.51
N LEU A 74 17.46 -5.70 1.81
CA LEU A 74 16.31 -5.50 0.95
C LEU A 74 15.64 -4.13 1.12
N LEU A 75 15.98 -3.37 2.17
CA LEU A 75 15.38 -2.05 2.42
C LEU A 75 15.67 -1.05 1.29
N PRO A 76 16.88 -0.96 0.70
CA PRO A 76 17.12 -0.07 -0.44
C PRO A 76 16.23 -0.40 -1.65
N VAL A 77 16.02 -1.69 -1.93
CA VAL A 77 15.13 -2.14 -3.01
C VAL A 77 13.68 -1.72 -2.74
N LEU A 78 13.22 -1.87 -1.49
CA LEU A 78 11.90 -1.39 -1.09
C LEU A 78 11.76 0.13 -1.20
N ALA A 79 12.77 0.87 -0.75
CA ALA A 79 12.80 2.32 -0.81
C ALA A 79 12.67 2.80 -2.26
N GLU A 80 13.44 2.21 -3.19
CA GLU A 80 13.35 2.54 -4.61
C GLU A 80 11.95 2.27 -5.20
N ILE A 81 11.30 1.17 -4.81
CA ILE A 81 9.93 0.86 -5.27
C ILE A 81 8.92 1.90 -4.75
N ILE A 82 9.08 2.36 -3.51
CA ILE A 82 8.21 3.38 -2.90
C ILE A 82 8.44 4.74 -3.59
N ASP A 83 9.71 5.13 -3.78
CA ASP A 83 10.10 6.41 -4.38
C ASP A 83 9.63 6.52 -5.83
N ARG A 84 9.69 5.44 -6.61
CA ARG A 84 9.16 5.40 -7.98
C ARG A 84 7.67 5.79 -8.06
N ARG A 85 6.87 5.48 -7.01
CA ARG A 85 5.46 5.90 -6.97
C ARG A 85 5.32 7.39 -6.69
N GLU A 86 6.25 7.98 -5.94
CA GLU A 86 6.27 9.41 -5.67
C GLU A 86 6.69 10.21 -6.92
N GLU A 87 7.69 9.73 -7.64
CA GLU A 87 8.15 10.33 -8.89
C GLU A 87 7.02 10.41 -9.92
N ASN A 88 6.21 9.36 -10.05
CA ASN A 88 5.06 9.35 -10.94
C ASN A 88 3.99 10.39 -10.56
N ARG A 89 3.68 10.53 -9.25
CA ARG A 89 2.75 11.57 -8.77
C ARG A 89 3.27 12.98 -9.06
N LYS A 90 4.58 13.21 -8.90
CA LYS A 90 5.22 14.50 -9.22
C LYS A 90 5.19 14.78 -10.72
N LYS A 91 5.42 13.78 -11.56
CA LYS A 91 5.31 13.90 -13.03
C LYS A 91 3.88 14.23 -13.48
N GLU A 92 2.87 13.59 -12.89
CA GLU A 92 1.46 13.89 -13.16
C GLU A 92 1.10 15.32 -12.73
N ALA A 93 1.48 15.73 -11.52
CA ALA A 93 1.25 17.09 -11.03
C ALA A 93 1.97 18.16 -11.87
N ASN A 94 3.19 17.88 -12.33
CA ASN A 94 3.96 18.79 -13.19
C ASN A 94 3.46 18.78 -14.65
N GLY A 95 2.87 17.68 -15.12
CA GLY A 95 2.23 17.59 -16.43
C GLY A 95 0.93 18.39 -16.50
N LEU A 96 0.16 18.43 -15.41
CA LEU A 96 -1.02 19.28 -15.23
C LEU A 96 -0.67 20.78 -15.06
N SER A 97 0.56 21.12 -14.68
CA SER A 97 1.05 22.50 -14.63
C SER A 97 1.73 22.97 -15.93
N ASN A 98 1.85 22.10 -16.94
CA ASN A 98 2.39 22.47 -18.26
C ASN A 98 1.23 22.93 -19.19
N PRO A 99 1.13 24.22 -19.54
CA PRO A 99 0.03 24.74 -20.36
C PRO A 99 -0.07 24.07 -21.75
N ASP A 100 1.02 23.54 -22.28
CA ASP A 100 1.07 22.91 -23.61
C ASP A 100 0.35 21.54 -23.66
N ILE A 101 0.23 20.83 -22.53
CA ILE A 101 -0.43 19.52 -22.46
C ILE A 101 -1.96 19.65 -22.29
N VAL A 102 -2.42 20.70 -21.60
CA VAL A 102 -3.85 20.96 -21.36
C VAL A 102 -4.57 21.30 -22.66
N ILE A 103 -3.92 22.04 -23.58
CA ILE A 103 -4.51 22.43 -24.87
C ILE A 103 -4.61 21.24 -25.83
N ALA A 104 -3.70 20.26 -25.75
CA ALA A 104 -3.70 19.08 -26.63
C ALA A 104 -4.75 18.00 -26.24
N SER A 105 -5.44 18.19 -25.11
CA SER A 105 -6.41 17.22 -24.56
C SER A 105 -7.89 17.68 -24.72
N LEU A 106 -8.11 18.81 -25.39
CA LEU A 106 -9.42 19.37 -25.78
C LEU A 106 -9.68 19.14 -27.28
#